data_AF-A0A1X7USD9-F1
#
_entry.id   AF-A0A1X7USD9-F1
#
_cell.length_a   1.000
_cell.length_b   1.000
_cell.length_c   1.000
_cell.angle_alpha   90.00
_cell.angle_beta   90.00
_cell.angle_gamma   90.00
#
_symmetry.space_group_name_H-M   'P 1'
#
loop_
_entity.id
_entity.type
_entity.pdbx_description
1 polymer ?
#
loop_
_entity_poly.entity_id
_entity_poly.type
_entity_poly.pdbx_seq_one_letter_code
_entity_poly.pdbx_strand_id
1 'polypeptide(L)'
;MIAAFGSSTFFLTFSCAEYTCDDIREYLHKVNTVPPSYNTGKLCIEDPVSVLRQFSLKFREMFKRVLIKGEVLGQVMQFYYKKEYQARKAPQYYCLIWRANVPVVGESRAEDIVRFTCRKVTCNIQNKDTCPQLHKILTRFQLYKCSNYCKKKRKFSKNVLVTKCKFGFPCPVSEETVLKNVHQSMKADKRIYHLKCSKEEVRVNNYNPLLLS
;
A
#
# COMPACT_ATOMS: atom_id res chain seq x y z
N MET A 1 14.86 14.34 14.35
CA MET A 1 13.70 13.94 15.18
C MET A 1 13.05 12.62 14.72
N ILE A 2 12.88 12.31 13.43
CA ILE A 2 12.42 10.95 12.99
C ILE A 2 13.57 9.92 12.97
N ALA A 3 14.78 10.35 12.61
CA ALA A 3 15.96 9.48 12.54
C ALA A 3 16.32 8.81 13.88
N ALA A 4 15.90 9.40 15.01
CA ALA A 4 16.16 8.87 16.35
C ALA A 4 15.45 7.54 16.64
N PHE A 5 14.38 7.22 15.90
CA PHE A 5 13.61 5.98 16.09
C PHE A 5 14.15 4.81 15.26
N GLY A 6 15.22 5.01 14.48
CA GLY A 6 15.74 3.99 13.57
C GLY A 6 14.78 3.66 12.42
N SER A 7 14.97 2.50 11.80
CA SER A 7 14.14 2.05 10.67
C SER A 7 12.73 1.65 11.11
N SER A 8 11.72 2.17 10.41
CA SER A 8 10.31 1.80 10.65
C SER A 8 10.06 0.33 10.30
N THR A 9 9.21 -0.34 11.07
CA THR A 9 8.75 -1.70 10.80
C THR A 9 7.88 -1.78 9.54
N PHE A 10 6.94 -0.84 9.38
CA PHE A 10 6.05 -0.79 8.21
C PHE A 10 6.04 0.60 7.60
N PHE A 11 5.97 0.62 6.27
CA PHE A 11 5.61 1.79 5.49
C PHE A 11 4.26 1.53 4.82
N LEU A 12 3.26 2.35 5.14
CA LEU A 12 1.90 2.22 4.61
C LEU A 12 1.54 3.46 3.81
N THR A 13 0.81 3.25 2.71
CA THR A 13 0.22 4.33 1.93
C THR A 13 -1.28 4.15 1.87
N PHE A 14 -2.03 5.17 2.30
CA PHE A 14 -3.49 5.20 2.20
C PHE A 14 -3.92 6.24 1.18
N SER A 15 -4.79 5.84 0.26
CA SER A 15 -5.39 6.70 -0.76
C SER A 15 -6.91 6.72 -0.61
N CYS A 16 -7.53 7.81 -1.07
CA CYS A 16 -8.96 8.07 -0.86
C CYS A 16 -9.88 7.25 -1.78
N ALA A 17 -9.45 6.95 -3.01
CA ALA A 17 -10.28 6.34 -4.05
C ALA A 17 -11.65 7.03 -4.20
N GLU A 18 -11.65 8.37 -4.09
CA GLU A 18 -12.78 9.26 -3.89
C GLU A 18 -13.90 9.06 -4.91
N TYR A 19 -13.55 8.88 -6.18
CA TYR A 19 -14.51 8.71 -7.28
C TYR A 19 -15.29 7.40 -7.23
N THR A 20 -14.90 6.49 -6.34
CA THR A 20 -15.43 5.13 -6.26
C THR A 20 -15.88 4.75 -4.85
N CYS A 21 -15.83 5.71 -3.91
CA CYS A 21 -16.18 5.50 -2.51
C CYS A 21 -17.63 5.95 -2.29
N ASP A 22 -18.52 4.99 -2.06
CA ASP A 22 -19.94 5.26 -1.82
C ASP A 22 -20.16 6.13 -0.57
N ASP A 23 -19.41 5.90 0.51
CA ASP A 23 -19.47 6.74 1.73
C ASP A 23 -19.15 8.22 1.46
N ILE A 24 -18.25 8.52 0.51
CA ILE A 24 -17.94 9.90 0.12
C ILE A 24 -19.08 10.47 -0.70
N ARG A 25 -19.63 9.69 -1.63
CA ARG A 25 -20.80 10.09 -2.42
C ARG A 25 -22.00 10.43 -1.52
N GLU A 26 -22.32 9.55 -0.57
CA GLU A 26 -23.43 9.73 0.37
C GLU A 26 -23.21 10.95 1.27
N TYR A 27 -22.00 11.13 1.79
CA TYR A 27 -21.64 12.31 2.57
C TYR A 27 -21.80 13.61 1.74
N LEU A 28 -21.33 13.62 0.50
CA LEU A 28 -21.43 14.79 -0.38
C LEU A 28 -22.88 15.16 -0.71
N HIS A 29 -23.75 14.18 -0.95
CA HIS A 29 -25.19 14.42 -1.13
C HIS A 29 -25.88 14.93 0.13
N LYS A 30 -25.36 14.59 1.31
CA LYS A 30 -25.91 15.08 2.58
C LYS A 30 -25.52 16.53 2.87
N VAL A 31 -24.29 16.92 2.53
CA VAL A 31 -23.76 18.28 2.83
C VAL A 31 -24.02 19.28 1.71
N ASN A 32 -24.12 18.81 0.47
CA ASN A 32 -24.50 19.63 -0.67
C ASN A 32 -25.97 19.35 -0.97
N THR A 33 -26.83 20.38 -0.94
CA THR A 33 -28.24 20.24 -1.32
C THR A 33 -28.35 20.12 -2.85
N VAL A 34 -27.98 18.96 -3.38
CA VAL A 34 -27.87 18.68 -4.82
C VAL A 34 -28.78 17.53 -5.25
N PRO A 35 -29.16 17.45 -6.53
CA PRO A 35 -30.01 16.37 -7.02
C PRO A 35 -29.36 14.99 -6.84
N PRO A 36 -30.13 13.94 -6.52
CA PRO A 36 -29.62 12.56 -6.42
C PRO A 36 -28.95 12.03 -7.69
N SER A 37 -29.25 12.64 -8.85
CA SER A 37 -28.65 12.30 -10.15
C SER A 37 -27.18 12.68 -10.27
N TYR A 38 -26.64 13.50 -9.37
CA TYR A 38 -25.22 13.87 -9.39
C TYR A 38 -24.35 12.66 -9.05
N ASN A 39 -23.45 12.33 -9.98
CA ASN A 39 -22.48 11.25 -9.79
C ASN A 39 -21.32 11.70 -8.89
N THR A 40 -20.59 10.73 -8.32
CA THR A 40 -19.46 10.98 -7.42
C THR A 40 -18.38 11.85 -8.05
N GLY A 41 -18.13 11.69 -9.35
CA GLY A 41 -17.14 12.48 -10.10
C GLY A 41 -17.44 13.98 -10.05
N LYS A 42 -18.68 14.34 -10.35
CA LYS A 42 -19.16 15.71 -10.33
C LYS A 42 -19.09 16.31 -8.92
N LEU A 43 -19.61 15.59 -7.93
CA LEU A 43 -19.60 16.02 -6.53
C LEU A 43 -18.17 16.25 -6.01
N CYS A 44 -17.22 15.37 -6.33
CA CYS A 44 -15.83 15.51 -5.90
C CYS A 44 -15.12 16.74 -6.50
N ILE A 45 -15.53 17.17 -7.70
CA ILE A 45 -14.97 18.35 -8.38
C ILE A 45 -15.61 19.63 -7.85
N GLU A 46 -16.91 19.61 -7.59
CA GLU A 46 -17.67 20.77 -7.11
C GLU A 46 -17.39 21.08 -5.63
N ASP A 47 -17.21 20.05 -4.79
CA ASP A 47 -16.91 20.22 -3.36
C ASP A 47 -15.70 19.38 -2.91
N PRO A 48 -14.48 19.73 -3.38
CA PRO A 48 -13.26 19.04 -2.98
C PRO A 48 -12.94 19.24 -1.49
N VAL A 49 -13.43 20.32 -0.87
CA VAL A 49 -13.17 20.61 0.55
C VAL A 49 -13.86 19.55 1.43
N SER A 50 -15.12 19.24 1.15
CA SER A 50 -15.84 18.18 1.85
C SER A 50 -15.26 16.79 1.61
N VAL A 51 -14.80 16.49 0.38
CA VAL A 51 -14.07 15.24 0.10
C VAL A 51 -12.85 15.11 1.01
N LEU A 52 -12.03 16.16 1.08
CA LEU A 52 -10.82 16.18 1.90
C LEU A 52 -11.13 16.06 3.39
N ARG A 53 -12.19 16.71 3.86
CA ARG A 53 -12.65 16.65 5.25
C ARG A 53 -13.06 15.22 5.60
N GLN A 54 -13.93 14.62 4.79
CA GLN A 54 -14.43 13.27 5.03
C GLN A 54 -13.32 12.23 4.99
N PHE A 55 -12.41 12.33 4.01
CA PHE A 55 -11.25 11.43 3.95
C PHE A 55 -10.33 11.58 5.17
N SER A 56 -10.09 12.81 5.63
CA SER A 56 -9.24 13.05 6.80
C SER A 56 -9.87 12.50 8.09
N LEU A 57 -11.19 12.63 8.23
CA LEU A 57 -11.94 12.05 9.35
C LEU A 57 -11.88 10.51 9.31
N LYS A 58 -12.19 9.91 8.16
CA LYS A 58 -12.13 8.45 7.98
C LYS A 58 -10.73 7.91 8.25
N PHE A 59 -9.70 8.53 7.71
CA PHE A 59 -8.32 8.14 7.95
C PHE A 59 -7.98 8.20 9.45
N ARG A 60 -8.30 9.31 10.13
CA ARG A 60 -8.00 9.47 11.56
C ARG A 60 -8.71 8.43 12.42
N GLU A 61 -9.99 8.16 12.15
CA GLU A 61 -10.76 7.14 12.89
C GLU A 61 -10.24 5.73 12.62
N MET A 62 -9.98 5.38 11.36
CA MET A 62 -9.37 4.10 11.00
C MET A 62 -8.01 3.94 11.68
N PHE A 63 -7.14 4.95 11.58
CA PHE A 63 -5.81 4.91 12.18
C PHE A 63 -5.90 4.71 13.70
N LYS A 64 -6.73 5.49 14.39
CA LYS A 64 -6.88 5.38 15.85
C LYS A 64 -7.52 4.06 16.29
N ARG A 65 -8.61 3.64 15.65
CA ARG A 65 -9.39 2.48 16.09
C ARG A 65 -8.79 1.16 15.64
N VAL A 66 -8.31 1.10 14.41
CA VAL A 66 -7.83 -0.16 13.78
C VAL A 66 -6.34 -0.36 14.03
N LEU A 67 -5.51 0.66 13.78
CA LEU A 67 -4.06 0.52 13.90
C LEU A 67 -3.56 0.65 15.33
N ILE A 68 -4.01 1.69 16.06
CA ILE A 68 -3.51 1.95 17.42
C ILE A 68 -4.25 1.11 18.46
N LYS A 69 -5.58 1.22 18.54
CA LYS A 69 -6.37 0.48 19.54
C LYS A 69 -6.58 -0.99 19.19
N GLY A 70 -6.86 -1.28 17.92
CA GLY A 70 -7.13 -2.62 17.44
C GLY A 70 -5.87 -3.45 17.20
N GLU A 71 -4.69 -2.83 17.27
CA GLU A 71 -3.38 -3.47 17.10
C GLU A 71 -3.34 -4.44 15.91
N VAL A 72 -3.95 -4.09 14.77
CA VAL A 72 -4.02 -4.99 13.60
C VAL A 72 -2.62 -5.35 13.09
N LEU A 73 -1.71 -4.37 13.13
CA LEU A 73 -0.31 -4.61 12.83
C LEU A 73 0.44 -5.23 14.00
N GLY A 74 -0.14 -5.22 15.20
CA GLY A 74 0.37 -5.49 16.54
C GLY A 74 0.74 -4.19 17.28
N GLN A 75 1.17 -4.28 18.54
CA GLN A 75 1.46 -3.11 19.38
C GLN A 75 2.38 -2.09 18.70
N VAL A 76 1.84 -0.88 18.49
CA VAL A 76 2.55 0.26 17.87
C VAL A 76 3.18 1.10 18.98
N MET A 77 4.51 1.21 18.96
CA MET A 77 5.27 2.00 19.93
C MET A 77 5.36 3.47 19.50
N GLN A 78 5.57 3.68 18.20
CA GLN A 78 5.70 5.00 17.62
C GLN A 78 5.17 4.98 16.19
N PHE A 79 4.62 6.11 15.75
CA PHE A 79 4.22 6.29 14.37
C PHE A 79 4.50 7.73 13.91
N TYR A 80 4.64 7.87 12.61
CA TYR A 80 4.65 9.17 11.95
C TYR A 80 3.83 9.04 10.67
N TYR A 81 2.98 10.00 10.36
CA TYR A 81 2.38 10.06 9.04
C TYR A 81 2.41 11.48 8.49
N LYS A 82 2.52 11.57 7.17
CA LYS A 82 2.45 12.82 6.42
C LYS A 82 1.32 12.72 5.41
N LYS A 83 0.49 13.76 5.35
CA LYS A 83 -0.48 13.97 4.29
C LYS A 83 0.20 14.70 3.13
N GLU A 84 0.12 14.16 1.92
CA GLU A 84 0.71 14.75 0.72
C GLU A 84 -0.33 14.90 -0.38
N TYR A 85 -0.28 16.04 -1.07
CA TYR A 85 -1.16 16.36 -2.19
C TYR A 85 -0.39 16.10 -3.49
N GLN A 86 -0.79 15.06 -4.23
CA GLN A 86 -0.32 14.89 -5.59
C GLN A 86 -1.11 15.82 -6.52
N ALA A 87 -0.46 16.40 -7.53
CA ALA A 87 -1.09 17.35 -8.44
C ALA A 87 -2.43 16.81 -8.98
N ARG A 88 -3.51 17.52 -8.65
CA ARG A 88 -4.92 17.25 -9.02
C ARG A 88 -5.51 15.91 -8.53
N LYS A 89 -4.92 15.25 -7.52
CA LYS A 89 -5.46 14.01 -6.93
C LYS A 89 -5.85 14.22 -5.47
N ALA A 90 -6.76 13.39 -4.96
CA ALA A 90 -6.95 13.30 -3.52
C ALA A 90 -5.62 13.05 -2.78
N PRO A 91 -5.50 13.56 -1.55
CA PRO A 91 -4.30 13.42 -0.75
C PRO A 91 -4.03 11.95 -0.44
N GLN A 92 -2.75 11.64 -0.27
CA GLN A 92 -2.29 10.35 0.22
C GLN A 92 -1.71 10.53 1.61
N TYR A 93 -1.92 9.54 2.48
CA TYR A 93 -1.23 9.46 3.75
C TYR A 93 -0.08 8.45 3.64
N TYR A 94 1.14 8.92 3.86
CA TYR A 94 2.31 8.08 4.01
C TYR A 94 2.60 7.90 5.49
N CYS A 95 2.57 6.65 5.96
CA CYS A 95 2.71 6.31 7.37
C CYS A 95 3.95 5.44 7.59
N LEU A 96 4.78 5.83 8.55
CA LEU A 96 5.86 5.05 9.12
C LEU A 96 5.39 4.53 10.49
N ILE A 97 5.49 3.21 10.69
CA ILE A 97 5.03 2.54 11.91
C ILE A 97 6.20 1.78 12.54
N TRP A 98 6.44 1.99 13.83
CA TRP A 98 7.39 1.24 14.64
C TRP A 98 6.64 0.38 15.65
N ARG A 99 6.99 -0.90 15.69
CA ARG A 99 6.34 -1.88 16.56
C ARG A 99 7.31 -2.46 17.58
N ALA A 100 6.75 -2.87 18.71
CA ALA A 100 7.47 -3.69 19.69
C ALA A 100 7.62 -5.13 19.17
N ASN A 101 8.67 -5.80 19.63
CA ASN A 101 8.88 -7.25 19.47
C ASN A 101 8.86 -7.72 18.00
N VAL A 102 9.56 -6.99 17.13
CA VAL A 102 9.70 -7.35 15.71
C VAL A 102 11.10 -7.87 15.42
N PRO A 103 11.25 -8.88 14.54
CA PRO A 103 12.56 -9.37 14.18
C PRO A 103 13.33 -8.30 13.41
N VAL A 104 14.60 -8.13 13.75
CA VAL A 104 15.49 -7.11 13.17
C VAL A 104 16.38 -7.74 12.13
N VAL A 105 16.40 -7.13 10.94
CA VAL A 105 17.20 -7.58 9.81
C VAL A 105 18.68 -7.43 10.12
N GLY A 106 19.43 -8.53 10.10
CA GLY A 106 20.86 -8.58 10.44
C GLY A 106 21.15 -9.03 11.87
N GLU A 107 20.14 -9.05 12.75
CA GLU A 107 20.27 -9.52 14.13
C GLU A 107 19.48 -10.81 14.38
N SER A 108 18.22 -10.85 13.92
CA SER A 108 17.34 -12.01 14.04
C SER A 108 17.62 -13.05 12.95
N ARG A 109 17.24 -14.30 13.21
CA ARG A 109 17.33 -15.37 12.21
C ARG A 109 16.49 -15.04 10.98
N ALA A 110 17.01 -15.40 9.81
CA ALA A 110 16.32 -15.20 8.54
C ALA A 110 14.91 -15.83 8.53
N GLU A 111 14.76 -17.02 9.11
CA GLU A 111 13.48 -17.73 9.24
C GLU A 111 12.44 -16.93 10.04
N ASP A 112 12.84 -16.27 11.13
CA ASP A 112 11.94 -15.49 11.96
C ASP A 112 11.44 -14.25 11.21
N ILE A 113 12.32 -13.60 10.44
CA ILE A 113 11.99 -12.48 9.57
C ILE A 113 11.01 -12.91 8.47
N VAL A 114 11.30 -14.04 7.81
CA VAL A 114 10.43 -14.60 6.75
C VAL A 114 9.07 -14.95 7.33
N ARG A 115 9.01 -15.66 8.47
CA ARG A 115 7.78 -16.04 9.14
C ARG A 115 6.96 -14.83 9.55
N PHE A 116 7.60 -13.80 10.12
CA PHE A 116 6.94 -12.53 10.45
C PHE A 116 6.35 -11.86 9.20
N THR A 117 7.14 -11.80 8.12
CA THR A 117 6.73 -11.18 6.86
C THR A 117 5.52 -11.90 6.25
N CYS A 118 5.56 -13.23 6.13
CA CYS A 118 4.45 -14.04 5.61
C CYS A 118 3.15 -13.87 6.41
N ARG A 119 3.23 -13.65 7.73
CA ARG A 119 2.06 -13.44 8.58
C ARG A 119 1.43 -12.06 8.41
N LYS A 120 2.21 -11.04 8.03
CA LYS A 120 1.76 -9.65 8.04
C LYS A 120 1.59 -9.04 6.65
N VAL A 121 2.20 -9.62 5.61
CA VAL A 121 2.20 -9.07 4.25
C VAL A 121 2.02 -10.20 3.25
N THR A 122 1.15 -9.98 2.27
CA THR A 122 0.91 -10.91 1.16
C THR A 122 0.76 -10.14 -0.15
N CYS A 123 0.93 -10.83 -1.27
CA CYS A 123 0.54 -10.37 -2.61
C CYS A 123 -0.51 -11.30 -3.23
N ASN A 124 -1.08 -12.22 -2.44
CA ASN A 124 -2.02 -13.22 -2.93
C ASN A 124 -3.35 -12.57 -3.36
N ILE A 125 -3.90 -13.00 -4.50
CA ILE A 125 -5.26 -12.62 -4.89
C ILE A 125 -6.22 -13.65 -4.28
N GLN A 126 -7.04 -13.22 -3.33
CA GLN A 126 -8.04 -14.08 -2.71
C GLN A 126 -9.05 -14.61 -3.74
N ASN A 127 -9.51 -15.84 -3.54
CA ASN A 127 -10.44 -16.48 -4.46
C ASN A 127 -11.78 -15.72 -4.50
N LYS A 128 -12.27 -15.46 -5.73
CA LYS A 128 -13.48 -14.67 -5.99
C LYS A 128 -14.74 -15.27 -5.35
N ASP A 129 -14.85 -16.59 -5.32
CA ASP A 129 -16.02 -17.29 -4.81
C ASP A 129 -16.04 -17.28 -3.28
N THR A 130 -14.86 -17.36 -2.64
CA THR A 130 -14.74 -17.34 -1.17
C THR A 130 -14.77 -15.92 -0.58
N CYS A 131 -14.16 -14.95 -1.25
CA CYS A 131 -13.95 -13.59 -0.73
C CYS A 131 -14.18 -12.54 -1.84
N PRO A 132 -15.42 -12.39 -2.36
CA PRO A 132 -15.70 -11.57 -3.54
C PRO A 132 -15.37 -10.09 -3.35
N GLN A 133 -15.63 -9.54 -2.16
CA GLN A 133 -15.36 -8.13 -1.83
C GLN A 133 -13.85 -7.84 -1.86
N LEU A 134 -13.07 -8.63 -1.13
CA LEU A 134 -11.61 -8.48 -1.10
C LEU A 134 -11.00 -8.73 -2.49
N HIS A 135 -11.45 -9.76 -3.21
CA HIS A 135 -11.04 -10.00 -4.60
C HIS A 135 -11.26 -8.76 -5.49
N LYS A 136 -12.41 -8.10 -5.38
CA LYS A 136 -12.72 -6.86 -6.10
C LYS A 136 -11.79 -5.71 -5.71
N ILE A 137 -11.48 -5.54 -4.42
CA ILE A 137 -10.53 -4.52 -3.94
C ILE A 137 -9.14 -4.78 -4.50
N LEU A 138 -8.65 -6.01 -4.43
CA LEU A 138 -7.31 -6.38 -4.88
C LEU A 138 -7.15 -6.19 -6.38
N THR A 139 -8.09 -6.71 -7.16
CA THR A 139 -8.05 -6.60 -8.63
C THR A 139 -8.22 -5.16 -9.12
N ARG A 140 -8.96 -4.32 -8.38
CA ARG A 140 -9.17 -2.92 -8.76
C ARG A 140 -8.03 -1.99 -8.31
N PHE A 141 -7.54 -2.14 -7.09
CA PHE A 141 -6.65 -1.15 -6.46
C PHE A 141 -5.23 -1.65 -6.17
N GLN A 142 -5.02 -2.96 -6.02
CA GLN A 142 -3.69 -3.52 -5.73
C GLN A 142 -2.96 -4.04 -6.98
N LEU A 143 -3.66 -4.28 -8.10
CA LEU A 143 -3.02 -4.65 -9.37
C LEU A 143 -2.24 -3.47 -9.99
N TYR A 144 -0.92 -3.60 -10.00
CA TYR A 144 0.00 -2.59 -10.50
C TYR A 144 0.05 -2.53 -12.04
N LYS A 145 -0.33 -1.37 -12.58
CA LYS A 145 -0.23 -1.05 -14.01
C LYS A 145 0.92 -0.07 -14.25
N CYS A 146 1.83 -0.43 -15.16
CA CYS A 146 2.98 0.42 -15.47
C CYS A 146 2.55 1.71 -16.20
N SER A 147 2.90 2.86 -15.64
CA SER A 147 2.79 4.17 -16.30
C SER A 147 4.11 4.63 -16.93
N ASN A 148 4.09 5.70 -17.72
CA ASN A 148 5.31 6.30 -18.30
C ASN A 148 6.31 6.75 -17.22
N TYR A 149 5.82 7.14 -16.04
CA TYR A 149 6.66 7.50 -14.91
C TYR A 149 7.54 6.34 -14.43
N CYS A 150 7.01 5.11 -14.42
CA CYS A 150 7.73 3.95 -13.92
C CYS A 150 8.55 3.22 -14.99
N LYS A 151 8.19 3.34 -16.27
CA LYS A 151 8.90 2.67 -17.37
C LYS A 151 10.24 3.38 -17.61
N LYS A 152 11.34 2.68 -17.37
CA LYS A 152 12.70 3.21 -17.57
C LYS A 152 13.46 2.34 -18.55
N LYS A 153 14.02 2.95 -19.59
CA LYS A 153 14.95 2.29 -20.52
C LYS A 153 16.27 2.07 -19.79
N ARG A 154 16.79 0.85 -19.80
CA ARG A 154 18.08 0.47 -19.24
C ARG A 154 18.88 -0.30 -20.29
N LYS A 155 20.18 -0.07 -20.36
CA LYS A 155 21.10 -0.88 -21.18
C LYS A 155 21.20 -2.27 -20.57
N PHE A 156 20.94 -3.29 -21.39
CA PHE A 156 21.15 -4.69 -21.06
C PHE A 156 22.49 -5.19 -21.63
N SER A 157 22.81 -4.78 -22.85
CA SER A 157 24.11 -5.04 -23.50
C SER A 157 24.50 -3.85 -24.40
N LYS A 158 25.67 -3.91 -25.06
CA LYS A 158 26.21 -2.81 -25.91
C LYS A 158 25.17 -2.25 -26.89
N ASN A 159 24.29 -3.10 -27.44
CA ASN A 159 23.28 -2.70 -28.44
C ASN A 159 21.83 -3.01 -28.05
N VAL A 160 21.56 -3.47 -26.83
CA VAL A 160 20.19 -3.86 -26.40
C VAL A 160 19.72 -2.99 -25.25
N LEU A 161 18.68 -2.21 -25.51
CA LEU A 161 17.94 -1.44 -24.50
C LEU A 161 16.66 -2.19 -24.12
N VAL A 162 16.47 -2.41 -22.82
CA VAL A 162 15.25 -3.02 -22.28
C VAL A 162 14.50 -1.99 -21.44
N THR A 163 13.17 -1.99 -21.57
CA THR A 163 12.33 -1.15 -20.70
C THR A 163 11.97 -1.95 -19.46
N LYS A 164 12.37 -1.46 -18.29
CA LYS A 164 12.07 -2.08 -16.98
C LYS A 164 11.21 -1.15 -16.14
N CYS A 165 10.36 -1.73 -15.30
CA CYS A 165 9.64 -0.97 -14.29
C CYS A 165 10.60 -0.57 -13.16
N LYS A 166 10.67 0.71 -12.83
CA LYS A 166 11.52 1.21 -11.74
C LYS A 166 11.18 0.61 -10.38
N PHE A 167 9.93 0.17 -10.18
CA PHE A 167 9.47 -0.45 -8.93
C PHE A 167 9.67 -1.97 -8.89
N GLY A 168 10.25 -2.55 -9.95
CA GLY A 168 10.58 -3.97 -9.99
C GLY A 168 9.42 -4.91 -10.39
N PHE A 169 8.39 -4.40 -11.07
CA PHE A 169 7.33 -5.23 -11.65
C PHE A 169 7.68 -5.72 -13.07
N PRO A 170 7.25 -6.95 -13.47
CA PRO A 170 6.60 -7.95 -12.63
C PRO A 170 7.55 -8.49 -11.54
N CYS A 171 6.99 -8.80 -10.37
CA CYS A 171 7.69 -9.50 -9.29
C CYS A 171 8.10 -10.89 -9.77
N PRO A 172 9.22 -11.45 -9.29
CA PRO A 172 9.59 -12.82 -9.62
C PRO A 172 8.59 -13.81 -9.03
N VAL A 173 8.27 -14.85 -9.79
CA VAL A 173 7.48 -15.99 -9.31
C VAL A 173 8.33 -16.76 -8.30
N SER A 174 7.72 -17.14 -7.19
CA SER A 174 8.38 -17.93 -6.15
C SER A 174 7.38 -18.72 -5.34
N GLU A 175 7.71 -19.98 -5.04
CA GLU A 175 6.87 -20.87 -4.21
C GLU A 175 6.94 -20.52 -2.72
N GLU A 176 7.97 -19.77 -2.31
CA GLU A 176 8.24 -19.40 -0.93
C GLU A 176 8.67 -17.94 -0.81
N THR A 177 8.54 -17.37 0.38
CA THR A 177 9.06 -16.02 0.66
C THR A 177 10.56 -16.10 0.92
N VAL A 178 11.34 -15.36 0.13
CA VAL A 178 12.80 -15.38 0.16
C VAL A 178 13.33 -14.06 0.72
N LEU A 179 14.14 -14.14 1.79
CA LEU A 179 14.95 -13.04 2.27
C LEU A 179 16.26 -12.98 1.48
N LYS A 180 16.60 -11.81 0.95
CA LYS A 180 17.85 -11.57 0.23
C LYS A 180 18.94 -11.06 1.17
N ASN A 181 20.19 -11.18 0.72
CA ASN A 181 21.30 -10.53 1.40
C ASN A 181 21.04 -9.02 1.49
N VAL A 182 21.00 -8.53 2.72
CA VAL A 182 20.57 -7.17 3.06
C VAL A 182 21.58 -6.16 2.57
N HIS A 183 22.86 -6.37 2.84
CA HIS A 183 23.94 -5.47 2.42
C HIS A 183 23.99 -5.31 0.89
N GLN A 184 23.90 -6.42 0.15
CA GLN A 184 23.90 -6.38 -1.31
C GLN A 184 22.64 -5.71 -1.86
N SER A 185 21.48 -5.96 -1.23
CA SER A 185 20.21 -5.39 -1.67
C SER A 185 20.18 -3.88 -1.43
N MET A 186 20.62 -3.40 -0.27
CA MET A 186 20.69 -1.97 0.05
C MET A 186 21.69 -1.23 -0.85
N LYS A 187 22.90 -1.79 -1.07
CA LYS A 187 23.89 -1.21 -2.00
C LYS A 187 23.36 -1.08 -3.42
N ALA A 188 22.51 -2.01 -3.86
CA ALA A 188 21.95 -2.02 -5.20
C ALA A 188 20.58 -1.31 -5.32
N ASP A 189 20.08 -0.70 -4.24
CA ASP A 189 18.72 -0.13 -4.14
C ASP A 189 17.64 -1.13 -4.61
N LYS A 190 17.73 -2.36 -4.09
CA LYS A 190 16.83 -3.48 -4.40
C LYS A 190 16.04 -3.90 -3.17
N ARG A 191 14.87 -4.48 -3.41
CA ARG A 191 14.05 -5.10 -2.35
C ARG A 191 14.86 -6.15 -1.59
N ILE A 192 14.75 -6.11 -0.26
CA ILE A 192 15.44 -7.03 0.67
C ILE A 192 14.72 -8.38 0.80
N TYR A 193 13.47 -8.49 0.36
CA TYR A 193 12.72 -9.75 0.34
C TYR A 193 11.85 -9.84 -0.92
N HIS A 194 11.45 -11.05 -1.26
CA HIS A 194 10.38 -11.34 -2.22
C HIS A 194 9.38 -12.28 -1.57
N LEU A 195 8.09 -12.00 -1.71
CA LEU A 195 7.04 -12.86 -1.19
C LEU A 195 6.85 -14.08 -2.09
N LYS A 196 6.31 -15.16 -1.52
CA LYS A 196 5.63 -16.19 -2.29
C LYS A 196 4.62 -15.52 -3.24
N CYS A 197 4.73 -15.82 -4.53
CA CYS A 197 3.99 -15.13 -5.58
C CYS A 197 3.78 -16.07 -6.77
N SER A 198 2.53 -16.27 -7.18
CA SER A 198 2.20 -17.04 -8.39
C SER A 198 2.40 -16.22 -9.67
N LYS A 199 2.24 -16.85 -10.85
CA LYS A 199 2.34 -16.19 -12.17
C LYS A 199 1.27 -15.11 -12.35
N GLU A 200 0.09 -15.30 -11.79
CA GLU A 200 -1.06 -14.40 -11.87
C GLU A 200 -0.89 -13.18 -10.95
N GLU A 201 -0.07 -13.33 -9.91
CA GLU A 201 0.10 -12.35 -8.82
C GLU A 201 1.33 -11.45 -8.99
N VAL A 202 2.14 -11.68 -10.03
CA VAL A 202 3.40 -10.95 -10.25
C VAL A 202 3.24 -9.44 -10.38
N ARG A 203 2.02 -8.93 -10.51
CA ARG A 203 1.72 -7.50 -10.59
C ARG A 203 0.97 -6.97 -9.38
N VAL A 204 0.74 -7.76 -8.36
CA VAL A 204 -0.01 -7.34 -7.17
C VAL A 204 0.95 -6.60 -6.23
N ASN A 205 0.52 -5.44 -5.74
CA ASN A 205 1.22 -4.75 -4.67
C ASN A 205 1.14 -5.55 -3.38
N ASN A 206 2.21 -5.50 -2.58
CA ASN A 206 2.20 -6.08 -1.24
C ASN A 206 1.18 -5.34 -0.38
N TYR A 207 0.31 -6.09 0.31
CA TYR A 207 -0.70 -5.54 1.20
C TYR A 207 -0.77 -6.33 2.51
N ASN A 208 -1.35 -5.72 3.53
CA ASN A 208 -1.74 -6.42 4.75
C ASN A 208 -3.20 -6.87 4.61
N PRO A 209 -3.51 -8.17 4.75
CA PRO A 209 -4.86 -8.67 4.49
C PRO A 209 -5.91 -8.10 5.44
N LEU A 210 -5.54 -7.85 6.71
CA LEU A 210 -6.43 -7.31 7.73
C LEU A 210 -6.75 -5.81 7.55
N LEU A 211 -5.93 -5.08 6.78
CA LEU A 211 -6.19 -3.68 6.47
C LEU A 211 -7.07 -3.48 5.24
N LEU A 212 -7.29 -4.52 4.44
CA LEU A 212 -8.14 -4.50 3.26
C LEU A 212 -9.40 -5.37 3.39
N SER A 213 -9.52 -6.14 4.47
CA SER A 213 -10.67 -7.00 4.80
C SER A 213 -11.75 -6.26 5.58
#